data_AF-A0AAU9WHH3-F1
#
_entry.id   AF-A0AAU9WHH3-F1
#
_cell.length_a   1.000
_cell.length_b   1.000
_cell.length_c   1.000
_cell.angle_alpha   90.00
_cell.angle_beta   90.00
_cell.angle_gamma   90.00
#
_symmetry.space_group_name_H-M   'P 1'
#
loop_
_entity.id
_entity.type
_entity.pdbx_description
1 polymer ?
#
loop_
_entity_poly.entity_id
_entity_poly.type
_entity_poly.pdbx_seq_one_letter_code
_entity_poly.pdbx_strand_id
1 'polypeptide(L)'
;MSELLFKVIIIGDATVGKTSFVKRYVNNHSGPGREYKPTVGVDFALKVIKYSDDTTIRLQLWDIAGQERFSSMTRVYYKGAAACVIMFDLTSQQTFNSTIKWKRDLDSKCTLPNGKTIPCILVGNKSDLSSTRPIEKEAIDKLCKENGFLGWTEMSVKEDVNVSETMEPPSFCPFIMGSWEGVEECTTEGMPKYNIKIGKCDGAVLIGDSANLTIGATQGKTGDDINYKAKSGYVLVINNYIFPKRPDGERHWSGEDVKGLKSLFDDFNFTTKIYDNLEQREIKGLLQDTSEKDFGRYDCFVCVILSHGSKDRIYGTDDISINIEAITSCFRRNECPSLEGKPKIFLIQACRGSQQDVLTIESDSEPIPRASSSLPADADFLICFASAPNHQSYRQPEIGSWFISAIVKVFKKYAEREHLMDMMLRVNDRVANYLGQMGQTSLKQIPCQVCMLRRKVFFNPTHNTP
;
A
#
# COMPACT_ATOMS: atom_id res chain seq x y z
N MET A 1 5.87 30.82 11.07
CA MET A 1 6.03 29.36 11.24
C MET A 1 5.97 28.63 9.90
N SER A 2 7.08 28.04 9.49
CA SER A 2 7.18 27.08 8.39
C SER A 2 6.84 25.67 8.90
N GLU A 3 6.10 24.92 8.08
CA GLU A 3 5.75 23.53 8.38
C GLU A 3 6.25 22.63 7.25
N LEU A 4 7.06 21.63 7.61
CA LEU A 4 7.71 20.71 6.68
C LEU A 4 7.20 19.29 6.93
N LEU A 5 6.91 18.53 5.87
CA LEU A 5 6.28 17.21 5.97
C LEU A 5 7.12 16.11 5.32
N PHE A 6 7.94 15.41 6.10
CA PHE A 6 8.81 14.34 5.57
C PHE A 6 8.17 12.95 5.68
N LYS A 7 8.17 12.22 4.57
CA LYS A 7 7.86 10.80 4.54
C LYS A 7 9.10 10.00 4.91
N VAL A 8 9.04 9.23 5.98
CA VAL A 8 10.10 8.33 6.45
C VAL A 8 9.60 6.89 6.38
N ILE A 9 10.30 6.06 5.63
CA ILE A 9 10.00 4.62 5.54
C ILE A 9 10.85 3.83 6.52
N ILE A 10 10.27 2.78 7.10
CA ILE A 10 10.95 1.91 8.06
C ILE A 10 10.94 0.49 7.49
N ILE A 11 12.14 -0.05 7.22
CA ILE A 11 12.33 -1.35 6.55
C ILE A 11 13.32 -2.22 7.33
N GLY A 12 13.37 -3.51 7.00
CA GLY A 12 14.14 -4.52 7.72
C GLY A 12 13.36 -5.82 7.90
N ASP A 13 14.01 -6.89 8.33
CA ASP A 13 13.40 -8.23 8.42
C ASP A 13 12.18 -8.28 9.35
N ALA A 14 11.35 -9.31 9.21
CA ALA A 14 10.25 -9.55 10.14
C ALA A 14 10.78 -9.68 11.57
N THR A 15 9.98 -9.28 12.57
CA THR A 15 10.29 -9.44 14.01
C THR A 15 11.44 -8.61 14.59
N VAL A 16 12.10 -7.76 13.79
CA VAL A 16 13.17 -6.84 14.27
C VAL A 16 12.65 -5.70 15.15
N GLY A 17 11.33 -5.42 15.13
CA GLY A 17 10.69 -4.45 16.03
C GLY A 17 10.18 -3.15 15.40
N LYS A 18 10.11 -3.05 14.06
CA LYS A 18 9.65 -1.85 13.32
C LYS A 18 8.29 -1.30 13.80
N THR A 19 7.26 -2.15 13.85
CA THR A 19 5.92 -1.75 14.32
C THR A 19 5.93 -1.29 15.78
N SER A 20 6.73 -1.94 16.63
CA SER A 20 6.88 -1.54 18.03
C SER A 20 7.58 -0.19 18.17
N PHE A 21 8.59 0.07 17.33
CA PHE A 21 9.30 1.34 17.28
C PHE A 21 8.36 2.48 16.88
N VAL A 22 7.59 2.33 15.80
CA VAL A 22 6.63 3.36 15.35
C VAL A 22 5.62 3.68 16.44
N LYS A 23 5.04 2.65 17.07
CA LYS A 23 4.10 2.86 18.19
C LYS A 23 4.74 3.60 19.36
N ARG A 24 5.92 3.16 19.80
CA ARG A 24 6.61 3.76 20.94
C ARG A 24 6.94 5.22 20.68
N TYR A 25 7.56 5.52 19.54
CA TYR A 25 8.02 6.85 19.20
C TYR A 25 6.86 7.87 19.07
N VAL A 26 5.70 7.42 18.59
CA VAL A 26 4.49 8.24 18.46
C VAL A 26 3.77 8.41 19.80
N ASN A 27 3.69 7.35 20.60
CA ASN A 27 2.93 7.35 21.86
C ASN A 27 3.64 8.08 23.01
N ASN A 28 4.96 8.15 23.03
CA ASN A 28 5.71 8.80 24.13
C ASN A 28 5.43 10.30 24.31
N HIS A 29 4.70 10.95 23.39
CA HIS A 29 4.38 12.38 23.45
C HIS A 29 2.89 12.70 23.29
N SER A 30 2.04 11.67 23.19
CA SER A 30 0.60 11.85 23.03
C SER A 30 -0.09 11.40 24.31
N GLY A 31 -0.86 12.29 24.94
CA GLY A 31 -1.70 11.96 26.10
C GLY A 31 -2.62 10.75 25.85
N PRO A 32 -3.23 10.20 26.91
CA PRO A 32 -3.90 8.90 26.87
C PRO A 32 -5.08 8.93 25.89
N GLY A 33 -5.18 7.95 24.99
CA GLY A 33 -6.46 7.65 24.32
C GLY A 33 -6.45 7.47 22.80
N ARG A 34 -5.50 6.73 22.22
CA ARG A 34 -5.75 6.08 20.92
C ARG A 34 -5.39 4.60 20.97
N GLU A 35 -6.42 3.77 21.03
CA GLU A 35 -6.32 2.31 20.93
C GLU A 35 -5.69 1.89 19.60
N TYR A 36 -4.78 0.92 19.70
CA TYR A 36 -4.06 0.34 18.57
C TYR A 36 -4.81 -0.87 18.01
N LYS A 37 -4.94 -0.95 16.68
CA LYS A 37 -5.41 -2.14 15.94
C LYS A 37 -4.21 -2.86 15.28
N PRO A 38 -4.16 -4.21 15.28
CA PRO A 38 -3.03 -4.97 14.75
C PRO A 38 -2.77 -4.74 13.25
N THR A 39 -1.49 -4.68 12.87
CA THR A 39 -1.02 -4.32 11.52
C THR A 39 -1.19 -5.47 10.52
N VAL A 40 -2.00 -5.26 9.48
CA VAL A 40 -2.08 -6.09 8.26
C VAL A 40 -1.64 -5.22 7.08
N GLY A 41 -0.46 -5.49 6.51
CA GLY A 41 0.07 -4.76 5.35
C GLY A 41 1.07 -3.66 5.70
N VAL A 42 0.63 -2.40 5.66
CA VAL A 42 1.43 -1.20 5.94
C VAL A 42 0.64 -0.30 6.88
N ASP A 43 1.28 0.15 7.96
CA ASP A 43 0.70 1.07 8.94
C ASP A 43 1.36 2.45 8.80
N PHE A 44 0.60 3.52 8.99
CA PHE A 44 1.13 4.88 8.92
C PHE A 44 0.89 5.63 10.23
N ALA A 45 1.91 6.33 10.71
CA ALA A 45 1.79 7.18 11.89
C ALA A 45 2.36 8.57 11.61
N LEU A 46 1.83 9.58 12.28
CA LEU A 46 2.29 10.97 12.17
C LEU A 46 2.93 11.39 13.50
N LYS A 47 4.17 11.91 13.43
CA LYS A 47 4.86 12.54 14.56
C LYS A 47 5.13 14.00 14.22
N VAL A 48 4.85 14.90 15.15
CA VAL A 48 5.14 16.33 15.02
C VAL A 48 6.30 16.69 15.94
N ILE A 49 7.31 17.36 15.40
CA ILE A 49 8.54 17.78 16.10
C ILE A 49 8.67 19.29 15.94
N LYS A 50 8.82 20.01 17.07
CA LYS A 50 9.16 21.43 17.03
C LYS A 50 10.67 21.55 16.81
N TYR A 51 11.09 21.92 15.61
CA TYR A 51 12.51 21.98 15.23
C TYR A 51 13.18 23.29 15.65
N SER A 52 12.46 24.40 15.51
CA SER A 52 12.84 25.72 16.02
C SER A 52 11.58 26.51 16.39
N ASP A 53 11.71 27.72 16.91
CA ASP A 53 10.55 28.56 17.25
C ASP A 53 9.67 28.88 16.04
N ASP A 54 10.26 28.88 14.85
CA ASP A 54 9.56 29.17 13.60
C ASP A 54 9.41 27.96 12.69
N THR A 55 9.92 26.78 13.01
CA THR A 55 9.87 25.60 12.13
C THR A 55 9.32 24.37 12.85
N THR A 56 8.26 23.78 12.28
CA THR A 56 7.70 22.51 12.72
C THR A 56 7.90 21.44 11.66
N ILE A 57 8.39 20.27 12.07
CA ILE A 57 8.57 19.11 11.21
C ILE A 57 7.49 18.08 11.52
N ARG A 58 6.75 17.65 10.50
CA ARG A 58 5.84 16.51 10.54
C ARG A 58 6.49 15.32 9.87
N LEU A 59 6.76 14.26 10.62
CA LEU A 59 7.23 12.98 10.09
C LEU A 59 6.03 12.06 9.86
N GLN A 60 5.86 11.61 8.61
CA GLN A 60 5.00 10.48 8.28
C GLN A 60 5.83 9.21 8.33
N LEU A 61 5.63 8.40 9.36
CA LEU A 61 6.33 7.14 9.56
C LEU A 61 5.54 6.02 8.89
N TRP A 62 6.16 5.37 7.91
CA TRP A 62 5.57 4.26 7.16
C TRP A 62 6.19 2.95 7.66
N ASP A 63 5.44 2.20 8.46
CA ASP A 63 5.81 0.86 8.92
C ASP A 63 5.53 -0.15 7.81
N ILE A 64 6.59 -0.61 7.14
CA ILE A 64 6.48 -1.56 6.04
C ILE A 64 6.74 -2.96 6.58
N ALA A 65 5.83 -3.91 6.31
CA ALA A 65 6.00 -5.30 6.70
C ALA A 65 7.37 -5.85 6.24
N GLY A 66 8.12 -6.43 7.18
CA GLY A 66 9.51 -6.85 6.99
C GLY A 66 9.74 -8.12 6.19
N GLN A 67 8.80 -8.49 5.31
CA GLN A 67 8.96 -9.65 4.46
C GLN A 67 9.22 -9.20 3.04
N GLU A 68 10.30 -9.72 2.46
CA GLU A 68 10.72 -9.53 1.05
C GLU A 68 9.73 -10.05 0.00
N ARG A 69 8.49 -10.36 0.39
CA ARG A 69 7.57 -11.17 -0.40
C ARG A 69 6.85 -10.41 -1.50
N PHE A 70 7.07 -9.10 -1.67
CA PHE A 70 6.40 -8.25 -2.67
C PHE A 70 7.32 -7.19 -3.31
N SER A 71 8.42 -7.60 -3.97
CA SER A 71 9.41 -6.63 -4.50
C SER A 71 8.84 -5.58 -5.46
N SER A 72 7.71 -5.89 -6.13
CA SER A 72 6.89 -5.00 -6.98
C SER A 72 6.11 -3.96 -6.16
N MET A 73 5.34 -4.40 -5.14
CA MET A 73 4.55 -3.52 -4.26
C MET A 73 5.44 -2.60 -3.41
N THR A 74 6.67 -3.03 -3.11
CA THR A 74 7.65 -2.23 -2.35
C THR A 74 7.97 -0.88 -3.02
N ARG A 75 7.97 -0.79 -4.36
CA ARG A 75 8.22 0.50 -5.07
C ARG A 75 7.17 1.55 -4.72
N VAL A 76 5.90 1.15 -4.60
CA VAL A 76 4.79 2.06 -4.24
C VAL A 76 5.01 2.66 -2.85
N TYR A 77 5.45 1.84 -1.89
CA TYR A 77 5.70 2.31 -0.54
C TYR A 77 6.93 3.21 -0.43
N TYR A 78 7.95 2.99 -1.27
CA TYR A 78 9.19 3.79 -1.25
C TYR A 78 9.03 5.13 -1.99
N LYS A 79 8.06 5.24 -2.91
CA LYS A 79 7.84 6.47 -3.68
C LYS A 79 7.61 7.68 -2.77
N GLY A 80 8.35 8.75 -3.04
CA GLY A 80 8.28 10.01 -2.29
C GLY A 80 8.82 9.91 -0.86
N ALA A 81 9.53 8.84 -0.50
CA ALA A 81 10.25 8.80 0.77
C ALA A 81 11.36 9.85 0.77
N ALA A 82 11.40 10.66 1.82
CA ALA A 82 12.43 11.66 2.03
C ALA A 82 13.62 11.13 2.83
N ALA A 83 13.40 10.07 3.60
CA ALA A 83 14.42 9.38 4.38
C ALA A 83 14.00 7.93 4.69
N CYS A 84 14.97 7.11 5.12
CA CYS A 84 14.74 5.71 5.49
C CYS A 84 15.41 5.34 6.81
N VAL A 85 14.74 4.47 7.58
CA VAL A 85 15.31 3.75 8.73
C VAL A 85 15.38 2.28 8.37
N ILE A 86 16.59 1.70 8.37
CA ILE A 86 16.78 0.25 8.22
C ILE A 86 17.03 -0.32 9.60
N MET A 87 16.18 -1.25 10.04
CA MET A 87 16.23 -1.84 11.37
C MET A 87 16.61 -3.31 11.32
N PHE A 88 17.50 -3.74 12.22
CA PHE A 88 17.85 -5.14 12.44
C PHE A 88 17.83 -5.48 13.93
N ASP A 89 17.91 -6.76 14.25
CA ASP A 89 17.94 -7.30 15.61
C ASP A 89 19.38 -7.60 16.02
N LEU A 90 19.87 -6.96 17.08
CA LEU A 90 21.23 -7.13 17.61
C LEU A 90 21.52 -8.58 18.06
N THR A 91 20.49 -9.39 18.29
CA THR A 91 20.62 -10.81 18.69
C THR A 91 20.66 -11.76 17.49
N SER A 92 20.44 -11.27 16.26
CA SER A 92 20.31 -12.10 15.05
C SER A 92 21.22 -11.67 13.92
N GLN A 93 22.31 -12.45 13.72
CA GLN A 93 23.26 -12.26 12.63
C GLN A 93 22.59 -12.28 11.25
N GLN A 94 21.53 -13.07 11.08
CA GLN A 94 20.78 -13.13 9.82
C GLN A 94 20.17 -11.78 9.48
N THR A 95 19.51 -11.12 10.45
CA THR A 95 18.86 -9.82 10.20
C THR A 95 19.87 -8.72 9.92
N PHE A 96 21.06 -8.81 10.51
CA PHE A 96 22.18 -7.91 10.21
C PHE A 96 22.68 -8.09 8.78
N ASN A 97 22.90 -9.33 8.34
CA ASN A 97 23.31 -9.61 6.96
C ASN A 97 22.27 -9.14 5.93
N SER A 98 20.97 -9.25 6.25
CA SER A 98 19.87 -8.76 5.41
C SER A 98 19.88 -7.23 5.21
N THR A 99 20.50 -6.44 6.09
CA THR A 99 20.51 -4.96 5.98
C THR A 99 21.09 -4.46 4.66
N ILE A 100 22.10 -5.14 4.12
CA ILE A 100 22.71 -4.83 2.82
C ILE A 100 21.69 -5.03 1.69
N LYS A 101 20.93 -6.11 1.75
CA LYS A 101 19.84 -6.39 0.80
C LYS A 101 18.79 -5.28 0.85
N TRP A 102 18.38 -4.86 2.06
CA TRP A 102 17.42 -3.76 2.24
C TRP A 102 17.95 -2.43 1.72
N LYS A 103 19.25 -2.13 1.95
CA LYS A 103 19.88 -0.90 1.46
C LYS A 103 19.95 -0.85 -0.06
N ARG A 104 20.35 -1.94 -0.70
CA ARG A 104 20.36 -2.04 -2.18
C ARG A 104 18.95 -1.93 -2.76
N ASP A 105 17.97 -2.56 -2.12
CA ASP A 105 16.57 -2.47 -2.54
C ASP A 105 16.04 -1.03 -2.47
N LEU A 106 16.36 -0.32 -1.38
CA LEU A 106 16.07 1.11 -1.19
C LEU A 106 16.68 1.96 -2.30
N ASP A 107 18.00 1.86 -2.48
CA ASP A 107 18.75 2.70 -3.41
C ASP A 107 18.31 2.46 -4.87
N SER A 108 17.89 1.25 -5.21
CA SER A 108 17.38 0.91 -6.55
C SER A 108 15.98 1.48 -6.86
N LYS A 109 15.26 1.96 -5.85
CA LYS A 109 13.83 2.35 -5.95
C LYS A 109 13.55 3.79 -5.54
N CYS A 110 14.43 4.41 -4.77
CA CYS A 110 14.21 5.74 -4.22
C CYS A 110 15.47 6.60 -4.23
N THR A 111 15.41 7.72 -4.94
CA THR A 111 16.45 8.74 -5.00
C THR A 111 15.83 10.11 -4.76
N LEU A 112 16.63 11.04 -4.26
CA LEU A 112 16.31 12.46 -4.21
C LEU A 112 16.19 13.03 -5.64
N PRO A 113 15.53 14.19 -5.82
CA PRO A 113 15.38 14.83 -7.14
C PRO A 113 16.71 15.13 -7.84
N ASN A 114 17.79 15.33 -7.07
CA ASN A 114 19.15 15.53 -7.58
C ASN A 114 19.88 14.22 -7.98
N GLY A 115 19.18 13.07 -7.96
CA GLY A 115 19.71 11.75 -8.32
C GLY A 115 20.51 11.05 -7.22
N LYS A 116 20.72 11.67 -6.05
CA LYS A 116 21.41 11.03 -4.91
C LYS A 116 20.49 10.06 -4.18
N THR A 117 21.06 9.09 -3.47
CA THR A 117 20.29 8.22 -2.56
C THR A 117 19.67 9.05 -1.43
N ILE A 118 18.49 8.62 -0.95
CA ILE A 118 17.85 9.30 0.18
C ILE A 118 18.64 9.05 1.48
N PRO A 119 18.64 10.01 2.43
CA PRO A 119 19.28 9.83 3.73
C PRO A 119 18.74 8.59 4.46
N CYS A 120 19.65 7.73 4.92
CA CYS A 120 19.32 6.44 5.50
C CYS A 120 20.13 6.18 6.78
N ILE A 121 19.45 5.90 7.89
CA ILE A 121 20.08 5.52 9.18
C ILE A 121 19.88 4.04 9.46
N LEU A 122 20.89 3.40 10.06
CA LEU A 122 20.85 2.01 10.47
C LEU A 122 20.54 1.89 11.97
N VAL A 123 19.59 1.04 12.36
CA VAL A 123 19.18 0.88 13.75
C VAL A 123 19.31 -0.58 14.18
N GLY A 124 20.17 -0.85 15.16
CA GLY A 124 20.27 -2.14 15.83
C GLY A 124 19.34 -2.16 17.04
N ASN A 125 18.20 -2.84 16.94
CA ASN A 125 17.22 -2.93 18.02
C ASN A 125 17.52 -4.13 18.95
N LYS A 126 16.85 -4.14 20.11
CA LYS A 126 16.97 -5.14 21.20
C LYS A 126 18.30 -5.09 21.95
N SER A 127 18.84 -3.88 22.13
CA SER A 127 20.07 -3.69 22.93
C SER A 127 19.94 -4.12 24.39
N ASP A 128 18.70 -4.25 24.90
CA ASP A 128 18.40 -4.81 26.22
C ASP A 128 18.79 -6.29 26.37
N LEU A 129 18.98 -7.02 25.25
CA LEU A 129 19.39 -8.43 25.23
C LEU A 129 20.91 -8.59 25.06
N SER A 130 21.69 -7.68 25.65
CA SER A 130 23.15 -7.56 25.45
C SER A 130 23.97 -8.82 25.76
N SER A 131 23.46 -9.74 26.57
CA SER A 131 24.10 -11.03 26.90
C SER A 131 24.11 -12.04 25.76
N THR A 132 23.27 -11.86 24.73
CA THR A 132 23.17 -12.76 23.56
C THR A 132 23.53 -12.05 22.26
N ARG A 133 24.52 -11.14 22.30
CA ARG A 133 24.95 -10.30 21.17
C ARG A 133 26.00 -11.00 20.28
N PRO A 134 25.65 -11.54 19.10
CA PRO A 134 26.62 -12.07 18.15
C PRO A 134 27.34 -11.00 17.30
N ILE A 135 26.84 -9.76 17.28
CA ILE A 135 27.30 -8.71 16.34
C ILE A 135 28.14 -7.66 17.06
N GLU A 136 29.43 -7.59 16.74
CA GLU A 136 30.37 -6.58 17.28
C GLU A 136 30.09 -5.18 16.72
N LYS A 137 30.43 -4.13 17.49
CA LYS A 137 30.17 -2.73 17.08
C LYS A 137 30.98 -2.35 15.84
N GLU A 138 32.20 -2.83 15.78
CA GLU A 138 33.17 -2.65 14.71
C GLU A 138 32.62 -3.18 13.37
N ALA A 139 31.89 -4.30 13.40
CA ALA A 139 31.23 -4.85 12.23
C ALA A 139 30.09 -3.94 11.72
N ILE A 140 29.33 -3.34 12.64
CA ILE A 140 28.26 -2.39 12.29
C ILE A 140 28.87 -1.10 11.71
N ASP A 141 29.93 -0.58 12.32
CA ASP A 141 30.68 0.59 11.83
C ASP A 141 31.18 0.39 10.40
N LYS A 142 31.76 -0.79 10.13
CA LYS A 142 32.23 -1.15 8.80
C LYS A 142 31.08 -1.20 7.79
N LEU A 143 29.99 -1.89 8.12
CA LEU A 143 28.81 -2.01 7.24
C LEU A 143 28.18 -0.65 6.95
N CYS A 144 28.10 0.22 7.96
CA CYS A 144 27.58 1.58 7.86
C CYS A 144 28.36 2.40 6.82
N LYS A 145 29.69 2.39 6.93
CA LYS A 145 30.59 3.14 6.03
C LYS A 145 30.59 2.59 4.61
N GLU A 146 30.67 1.28 4.45
CA GLU A 146 30.78 0.63 3.13
C GLU A 146 29.51 0.74 2.28
N ASN A 147 28.34 0.89 2.91
CA ASN A 147 27.05 0.88 2.21
C ASN A 147 26.34 2.25 2.20
N GLY A 148 27.03 3.32 2.58
CA GLY A 148 26.52 4.69 2.48
C GLY A 148 25.34 4.98 3.40
N PHE A 149 25.37 4.46 4.64
CA PHE A 149 24.47 4.90 5.70
C PHE A 149 24.99 6.20 6.33
N LEU A 150 24.08 7.07 6.78
CA LEU A 150 24.46 8.31 7.48
C LEU A 150 25.12 8.04 8.84
N GLY A 151 24.74 6.93 9.47
CA GLY A 151 25.18 6.55 10.80
C GLY A 151 24.40 5.34 11.27
N TRP A 152 24.75 4.86 12.46
CA TRP A 152 24.02 3.79 13.12
C TRP A 152 23.85 4.06 14.62
N THR A 153 22.85 3.42 15.22
CA THR A 153 22.58 3.51 16.66
C THR A 153 22.01 2.20 17.20
N GLU A 154 22.29 1.93 18.47
CA GLU A 154 21.68 0.82 19.21
C GLU A 154 20.45 1.34 19.96
N MET A 155 19.38 0.56 19.94
CA MET A 155 18.10 0.95 20.51
C MET A 155 17.50 -0.21 21.29
N SER A 156 16.78 0.11 22.37
CA SER A 156 15.81 -0.81 22.95
C SER A 156 14.44 -0.17 22.88
N VAL A 157 13.63 -0.60 21.91
CA VAL A 157 12.22 -0.20 21.83
C VAL A 157 11.42 -0.66 23.07
N LYS A 158 11.88 -1.75 23.70
CA LYS A 158 11.25 -2.33 24.89
C LYS A 158 11.48 -1.45 26.11
N GLU A 159 12.73 -1.09 26.37
CA GLU A 159 13.16 -0.26 27.50
C GLU A 159 13.17 1.24 27.19
N ASP A 160 12.68 1.64 26.00
CA ASP A 160 12.58 3.02 25.55
C ASP A 160 13.92 3.77 25.48
N VAL A 161 14.99 3.05 25.13
CA VAL A 161 16.35 3.61 25.05
C VAL A 161 16.65 3.99 23.60
N ASN A 162 17.07 5.25 23.39
CA ASN A 162 17.45 5.84 22.10
C ASN A 162 16.32 5.91 21.06
N VAL A 163 15.05 5.84 21.48
CA VAL A 163 13.90 5.84 20.55
C VAL A 163 13.68 7.23 19.94
N SER A 164 13.65 8.28 20.76
CA SER A 164 13.48 9.67 20.32
C SER A 164 14.78 10.28 19.80
N GLU A 165 15.88 10.04 20.50
CA GLU A 165 17.21 10.61 20.26
C GLU A 165 17.74 10.24 18.89
N THR A 166 17.37 9.06 18.38
CA THR A 166 17.71 8.61 17.02
C THR A 166 17.05 9.49 15.96
N MET A 167 15.79 9.85 16.14
CA MET A 167 14.98 10.52 15.14
C MET A 167 15.07 12.05 15.23
N GLU A 168 15.23 12.59 16.43
CA GLU A 168 15.15 14.02 16.73
C GLU A 168 16.52 14.72 16.60
N PRO A 169 16.56 16.06 16.53
CA PRO A 169 17.83 16.80 16.55
C PRO A 169 18.66 16.49 17.80
N PRO A 170 19.99 16.36 17.69
CA PRO A 170 20.84 16.66 16.53
C PRO A 170 21.05 15.48 15.55
N SER A 171 20.33 14.37 15.70
CA SER A 171 20.56 13.12 14.95
C SER A 171 19.91 13.16 13.56
N PHE A 172 18.85 12.39 13.32
CA PHE A 172 18.36 12.13 11.96
C PHE A 172 17.68 13.34 11.29
N CYS A 173 16.85 14.09 12.02
CA CYS A 173 16.10 15.25 11.47
C CYS A 173 16.99 16.29 10.76
N PRO A 174 18.11 16.78 11.35
CA PRO A 174 19.01 17.70 10.68
C PRO A 174 19.59 17.18 9.36
N PHE A 175 19.90 15.88 9.25
CA PHE A 175 20.41 15.31 8.00
C PHE A 175 19.35 15.25 6.91
N ILE A 176 18.08 15.00 7.27
CA ILE A 176 16.97 15.10 6.32
C ILE A 176 16.88 16.55 5.82
N MET A 177 16.90 17.53 6.71
CA MET A 177 16.87 18.95 6.34
C MET A 177 18.01 19.33 5.39
N GLY A 178 19.26 19.01 5.75
CA GLY A 178 20.44 19.31 4.94
C GLY A 178 20.50 18.55 3.61
N SER A 179 19.99 17.32 3.55
CA SER A 179 19.93 16.55 2.28
C SER A 179 18.95 17.15 1.27
N TRP A 180 17.99 17.93 1.76
CA TRP A 180 17.01 18.62 0.93
C TRP A 180 17.41 20.10 0.70
N GLU A 181 18.44 20.62 1.38
CA GLU A 181 18.89 22.00 1.21
C GLU A 181 19.40 22.31 -0.21
N GLY A 182 18.83 23.37 -0.82
CA GLY A 182 19.20 23.80 -2.17
C GLY A 182 18.60 22.96 -3.31
N VAL A 183 17.74 21.99 -3.01
CA VAL A 183 16.96 21.26 -4.01
C VAL A 183 15.77 22.14 -4.43
N GLU A 184 15.94 22.96 -5.48
CA GLU A 184 14.84 23.72 -6.10
C GLU A 184 13.98 22.80 -6.98
N GLU A 185 12.68 22.66 -6.66
CA GLU A 185 11.67 22.21 -7.63
C GLU A 185 10.70 23.34 -7.95
N CYS A 186 10.39 23.47 -9.25
CA CYS A 186 9.46 24.44 -9.81
C CYS A 186 8.08 24.37 -9.15
N THR A 187 7.60 25.53 -8.72
CA THR A 187 6.24 25.76 -8.23
C THR A 187 5.19 25.38 -9.28
N THR A 188 4.43 24.32 -9.04
CA THR A 188 3.05 24.20 -9.53
C THR A 188 2.20 23.59 -8.41
N GLU A 189 1.06 24.20 -8.16
CA GLU A 189 0.24 24.05 -6.97
C GLU A 189 -0.26 22.61 -6.77
N GLY A 190 0.01 22.02 -5.60
CA GLY A 190 -0.51 20.69 -5.23
C GLY A 190 0.45 19.70 -4.55
N MET A 191 1.50 20.15 -3.86
CA MET A 191 2.17 19.39 -2.77
C MET A 191 2.26 20.30 -1.53
N PRO A 192 2.21 19.79 -0.29
CA PRO A 192 2.54 20.60 0.88
C PRO A 192 4.01 21.01 0.75
N LYS A 193 4.25 22.32 0.70
CA LYS A 193 5.50 22.96 0.25
C LYS A 193 6.71 22.53 1.07
N TYR A 194 7.73 22.00 0.40
CA TYR A 194 9.13 22.20 0.78
C TYR A 194 9.65 23.41 0.01
N ASN A 195 10.01 24.48 0.70
CA ASN A 195 10.79 25.56 0.10
C ASN A 195 12.07 25.69 0.91
N ILE A 196 13.20 25.28 0.32
CA ILE A 196 14.50 25.45 0.96
C ILE A 196 15.29 26.53 0.23
N LYS A 197 15.50 27.64 0.93
CA LYS A 197 16.62 28.56 0.72
C LYS A 197 17.19 28.90 2.09
N ILE A 198 18.43 28.45 2.37
CA ILE A 198 19.20 28.95 3.52
C ILE A 198 20.27 29.89 2.97
N GLY A 199 20.03 31.18 3.16
CA GLY A 199 21.00 32.24 2.92
C GLY A 199 21.33 32.93 4.25
N LYS A 200 22.61 32.86 4.63
CA LYS A 200 23.35 33.56 5.71
C LYS A 200 22.58 34.06 6.95
N CYS A 201 22.97 33.52 8.11
CA CYS A 201 22.72 34.15 9.40
C CYS A 201 23.68 35.33 9.60
N ASP A 202 23.15 36.55 9.67
CA ASP A 202 23.73 37.69 10.38
C ASP A 202 22.58 38.61 10.84
N GLY A 203 22.61 38.99 12.12
CA GLY A 203 21.95 40.21 12.62
C GLY A 203 20.47 40.12 13.04
N ALA A 204 20.17 40.81 14.13
CA ALA A 204 18.89 40.86 14.85
C ALA A 204 17.82 41.81 14.23
N VAL A 205 16.62 41.80 14.86
CA VAL A 205 15.64 42.93 15.07
C VAL A 205 14.28 42.90 14.30
N LEU A 206 13.22 42.55 15.07
CA LEU A 206 11.91 43.19 15.37
C LEU A 206 10.81 43.59 14.32
N ILE A 207 9.56 43.21 14.73
CA ILE A 207 8.23 43.90 14.70
C ILE A 207 7.44 44.06 13.37
N GLY A 208 6.15 43.65 13.40
CA GLY A 208 5.05 44.52 12.91
C GLY A 208 3.95 43.92 12.01
N ASP A 209 2.82 43.60 12.63
CA ASP A 209 1.41 43.83 12.24
C ASP A 209 0.73 43.38 10.92
N SER A 210 -0.56 43.12 11.14
CA SER A 210 -1.67 42.57 10.37
C SER A 210 -2.10 43.28 9.08
N ALA A 211 -2.66 42.50 8.13
CA ALA A 211 -3.77 42.94 7.29
C ALA A 211 -4.65 41.74 6.84
N ASN A 212 -5.96 41.92 6.99
CA ASN A 212 -7.05 40.99 6.64
C ASN A 212 -7.18 40.73 5.13
N LEU A 213 -7.59 39.52 4.75
CA LEU A 213 -8.31 39.29 3.49
C LEU A 213 -9.55 38.43 3.73
N THR A 214 -10.71 39.02 3.47
CA THR A 214 -12.06 38.46 3.56
C THR A 214 -12.25 37.42 2.45
N ILE A 215 -12.58 36.17 2.80
CA ILE A 215 -13.05 35.17 1.82
C ILE A 215 -14.55 34.99 2.00
N GLY A 216 -15.27 35.20 0.91
CA GLY A 216 -16.71 35.06 0.81
C GLY A 216 -17.19 33.69 1.26
N ALA A 217 -18.27 33.70 2.03
CA ALA A 217 -18.95 32.51 2.53
C ALA A 217 -19.56 31.72 1.37
N THR A 218 -19.07 30.50 1.15
CA THR A 218 -19.88 29.39 0.66
C THR A 218 -20.15 28.45 1.82
N GLN A 219 -21.44 28.24 2.08
CA GLN A 219 -22.02 27.51 3.21
C GLN A 219 -21.35 26.15 3.46
N GLY A 220 -21.08 25.88 4.73
CA GLY A 220 -20.27 24.75 5.17
C GLY A 220 -20.92 23.37 5.05
N LYS A 221 -20.06 22.35 5.00
CA LYS A 221 -20.35 21.03 5.57
C LYS A 221 -19.40 20.82 6.74
N THR A 222 -19.96 20.96 7.93
CA THR A 222 -19.37 20.56 9.21
C THR A 222 -19.23 19.03 9.27
N GLY A 223 -18.03 18.52 9.55
CA GLY A 223 -17.79 17.13 9.97
C GLY A 223 -16.66 16.43 9.20
N ASP A 224 -15.78 15.74 9.91
CA ASP A 224 -14.87 14.71 9.40
C ASP A 224 -15.67 13.57 8.73
N ASP A 225 -16.18 13.78 7.51
CA ASP A 225 -16.98 12.78 6.80
C ASP A 225 -16.06 11.74 6.14
N ILE A 226 -15.53 10.86 6.99
CA ILE A 226 -14.75 9.69 6.57
C ILE A 226 -15.61 8.63 5.87
N ASN A 227 -16.92 8.81 5.77
CA ASN A 227 -17.82 7.83 5.18
C ASN A 227 -18.07 8.15 3.70
N TYR A 228 -18.08 7.12 2.86
CA TYR A 228 -18.37 7.20 1.44
C TYR A 228 -19.46 6.20 1.11
N LYS A 229 -20.58 6.66 0.55
CA LYS A 229 -21.68 5.78 0.13
C LYS A 229 -21.67 5.62 -1.38
N ALA A 230 -21.38 4.43 -1.88
CA ALA A 230 -21.49 4.06 -3.28
C ALA A 230 -22.89 3.51 -3.54
N LYS A 231 -23.70 4.22 -4.34
CA LYS A 231 -25.07 3.84 -4.72
C LYS A 231 -25.13 3.23 -6.12
N SER A 232 -24.08 3.42 -6.90
CA SER A 232 -23.93 2.95 -8.27
C SER A 232 -22.46 2.62 -8.54
N GLY A 233 -22.22 1.72 -9.49
CA GLY A 233 -20.87 1.32 -9.84
C GLY A 233 -20.82 0.68 -11.21
N TYR A 234 -19.64 0.75 -11.82
CA TYR A 234 -19.33 0.00 -13.02
C TYR A 234 -18.50 -1.22 -12.63
N VAL A 235 -18.95 -2.41 -13.04
CA VAL A 235 -18.30 -3.68 -12.74
C VAL A 235 -17.79 -4.31 -14.03
N LEU A 236 -16.47 -4.47 -14.13
CA LEU A 236 -15.82 -5.23 -15.18
C LEU A 236 -15.48 -6.62 -14.64
N VAL A 237 -15.93 -7.69 -15.30
CA VAL A 237 -15.59 -9.07 -14.96
C VAL A 237 -14.85 -9.69 -16.13
N ILE A 238 -13.61 -10.12 -15.89
CA ILE A 238 -12.80 -10.91 -16.84
C ILE A 238 -12.78 -12.34 -16.31
N ASN A 239 -13.41 -13.26 -17.04
CA ASN A 239 -13.58 -14.65 -16.65
C ASN A 239 -12.87 -15.56 -17.66
N ASN A 240 -11.60 -15.85 -17.40
CA ASN A 240 -10.85 -16.80 -18.20
C ASN A 240 -10.98 -18.18 -17.59
N TYR A 241 -11.61 -19.12 -18.29
CA TYR A 241 -11.82 -20.46 -17.78
C TYR A 241 -11.44 -21.60 -18.72
N ILE A 242 -11.02 -21.29 -19.95
CA ILE A 242 -10.49 -22.26 -20.92
C ILE A 242 -9.06 -21.83 -21.31
N PHE A 243 -8.09 -22.72 -21.11
CA PHE A 243 -6.65 -22.53 -21.34
C PHE A 243 -6.13 -23.68 -22.21
N PRO A 244 -6.25 -23.57 -23.54
CA PRO A 244 -5.96 -24.68 -24.46
C PRO A 244 -4.53 -25.23 -24.36
N LYS A 245 -3.58 -24.44 -23.87
CA LYS A 245 -2.17 -24.82 -23.74
C LYS A 245 -1.83 -25.57 -22.44
N ARG A 246 -2.78 -25.71 -21.51
CA ARG A 246 -2.55 -26.35 -20.21
C ARG A 246 -3.12 -27.77 -20.17
N PRO A 247 -2.47 -28.73 -19.49
CA PRO A 247 -2.97 -30.10 -19.33
C PRO A 247 -4.34 -30.15 -18.64
N ASP A 248 -4.53 -29.35 -17.58
CA ASP A 248 -5.81 -29.10 -16.92
C ASP A 248 -6.39 -27.77 -17.41
N GLY A 249 -6.67 -27.71 -18.71
CA GLY A 249 -7.01 -26.47 -19.42
C GLY A 249 -8.33 -25.84 -19.01
N GLU A 250 -9.19 -26.50 -18.24
CA GLU A 250 -10.49 -25.95 -17.86
C GLU A 250 -10.56 -25.61 -16.37
N ARG A 251 -10.89 -24.34 -16.08
CA ARG A 251 -11.23 -23.84 -14.74
C ARG A 251 -12.72 -24.12 -14.49
N HIS A 252 -13.04 -25.36 -14.18
CA HIS A 252 -14.41 -25.74 -13.83
C HIS A 252 -15.00 -24.84 -12.72
N TRP A 253 -16.32 -24.63 -12.78
CA TRP A 253 -17.13 -23.87 -11.81
C TRP A 253 -16.91 -22.35 -11.77
N SER A 254 -16.11 -21.79 -12.68
CA SER A 254 -15.99 -20.33 -12.83
C SER A 254 -17.33 -19.67 -13.21
N GLY A 255 -18.24 -20.41 -13.85
CA GLY A 255 -19.60 -19.93 -14.15
C GLY A 255 -20.45 -19.64 -12.91
N GLU A 256 -20.27 -20.39 -11.80
CA GLU A 256 -20.98 -20.12 -10.54
C GLU A 256 -20.49 -18.83 -9.87
N ASP A 257 -19.19 -18.55 -9.98
CA ASP A 257 -18.62 -17.27 -9.54
C ASP A 257 -19.25 -16.10 -10.31
N VAL A 258 -19.33 -16.19 -11.63
CA VAL A 258 -19.93 -15.15 -12.49
C VAL A 258 -21.41 -14.96 -12.17
N LYS A 259 -22.19 -16.04 -12.01
CA LYS A 259 -23.61 -15.96 -11.60
C LYS A 259 -23.77 -15.25 -10.26
N GLY A 260 -22.96 -15.63 -9.27
CA GLY A 260 -22.99 -15.03 -7.94
C GLY A 260 -22.63 -13.55 -7.94
N LEU A 261 -21.59 -13.16 -8.70
CA LEU A 261 -21.17 -11.77 -8.86
C LEU A 261 -22.22 -10.93 -9.57
N LYS A 262 -22.80 -11.44 -10.66
CA LYS A 262 -23.87 -10.74 -11.39
C LYS A 262 -25.05 -10.49 -10.47
N SER A 263 -25.53 -11.53 -9.77
CA SER A 263 -26.63 -11.38 -8.81
C SER A 263 -26.31 -10.39 -7.69
N LEU A 264 -25.08 -10.40 -7.16
CA LEU A 264 -24.66 -9.44 -6.13
C LEU A 264 -24.71 -7.99 -6.62
N PHE A 265 -24.16 -7.72 -7.81
CA PHE A 265 -24.03 -6.37 -8.31
C PHE A 265 -25.33 -5.85 -8.93
N ASP A 266 -26.20 -6.74 -9.43
CA ASP A 266 -27.57 -6.41 -9.80
C ASP A 266 -28.35 -5.92 -8.55
N ASP A 267 -28.19 -6.58 -7.39
CA ASP A 267 -28.80 -6.14 -6.11
C ASP A 267 -28.27 -4.76 -5.65
N PHE A 268 -27.11 -4.32 -6.15
CA PHE A 268 -26.52 -3.01 -5.83
C PHE A 268 -26.85 -1.93 -6.86
N ASN A 269 -27.63 -2.26 -7.90
CA ASN A 269 -27.88 -1.39 -9.05
C ASN A 269 -26.58 -0.97 -9.78
N PHE A 270 -25.63 -1.90 -9.87
CA PHE A 270 -24.36 -1.68 -10.56
C PHE A 270 -24.44 -2.21 -12.00
N THR A 271 -23.76 -1.52 -12.92
CA THR A 271 -23.69 -1.95 -14.32
C THR A 271 -22.56 -2.96 -14.51
N THR A 272 -22.91 -4.22 -14.75
CA THR A 272 -21.94 -5.31 -14.91
C THR A 272 -21.67 -5.64 -16.37
N LYS A 273 -20.38 -5.74 -16.75
CA LYS A 273 -19.90 -6.20 -18.06
C LYS A 273 -18.98 -7.40 -17.86
N ILE A 274 -19.29 -8.51 -18.54
CA ILE A 274 -18.59 -9.79 -18.41
C ILE A 274 -17.94 -10.12 -19.74
N TYR A 275 -16.68 -10.52 -19.70
CA TYR A 275 -15.91 -10.97 -20.84
C TYR A 275 -15.26 -12.31 -20.51
N ASP A 276 -15.41 -13.27 -21.41
CA ASP A 276 -14.96 -14.64 -21.22
C ASP A 276 -13.74 -14.96 -22.09
N ASN A 277 -12.79 -15.72 -21.52
CA ASN A 277 -11.71 -16.38 -22.24
C ASN A 277 -10.82 -15.48 -23.12
N LEU A 278 -10.38 -14.36 -22.56
CA LEU A 278 -9.51 -13.40 -23.25
C LEU A 278 -8.02 -13.80 -23.22
N GLU A 279 -7.34 -13.65 -24.35
CA GLU A 279 -5.89 -13.70 -24.47
C GLU A 279 -5.23 -12.47 -23.82
N GLN A 280 -3.90 -12.50 -23.65
CA GLN A 280 -3.18 -11.42 -22.98
C GLN A 280 -3.38 -10.05 -23.66
N ARG A 281 -3.33 -10.03 -24.99
CA ARG A 281 -3.52 -8.79 -25.78
C ARG A 281 -4.93 -8.25 -25.66
N GLU A 282 -5.93 -9.12 -25.67
CA GLU A 282 -7.34 -8.76 -25.54
C GLU A 282 -7.66 -8.21 -24.14
N ILE A 283 -7.06 -8.78 -23.09
CA ILE A 283 -7.17 -8.22 -21.73
C ILE A 283 -6.60 -6.80 -21.69
N LYS A 284 -5.40 -6.58 -22.24
CA LYS A 284 -4.78 -5.24 -22.27
C LYS A 284 -5.65 -4.24 -23.03
N GLY A 285 -6.12 -4.60 -24.22
CA GLY A 285 -7.02 -3.75 -25.02
C GLY A 285 -8.31 -3.43 -24.28
N LEU A 286 -8.97 -4.43 -23.69
CA LEU A 286 -10.20 -4.24 -22.92
C LEU A 286 -10.02 -3.30 -21.72
N LEU A 287 -8.88 -3.41 -21.02
CA LEU A 287 -8.57 -2.55 -19.86
C LEU A 287 -8.34 -1.10 -20.32
N GLN A 288 -7.61 -0.91 -21.42
CA GLN A 288 -7.39 0.41 -22.05
C GLN A 288 -8.74 1.03 -22.50
N ASP A 289 -9.51 0.31 -23.30
CA ASP A 289 -10.84 0.74 -23.77
C ASP A 289 -11.79 1.04 -22.61
N THR A 290 -11.64 0.34 -21.48
CA THR A 290 -12.45 0.57 -20.29
C THR A 290 -11.97 1.78 -19.50
N SER A 291 -10.67 2.02 -19.37
CA SER A 291 -10.13 3.21 -18.69
C SER A 291 -10.49 4.52 -19.40
N GLU A 292 -10.67 4.49 -20.72
CA GLU A 292 -11.07 5.66 -21.52
C GLU A 292 -12.56 6.03 -21.38
N LYS A 293 -13.37 5.20 -20.72
CA LYS A 293 -14.80 5.48 -20.51
C LYS A 293 -15.01 6.61 -19.51
N ASP A 294 -16.13 7.32 -19.68
CA ASP A 294 -16.61 8.25 -18.66
C ASP A 294 -17.34 7.51 -17.53
N PHE A 295 -16.72 7.54 -16.34
CA PHE A 295 -17.29 7.02 -15.11
C PHE A 295 -18.01 8.08 -14.28
N GLY A 296 -18.23 9.29 -14.80
CA GLY A 296 -18.86 10.42 -14.10
C GLY A 296 -20.14 10.04 -13.34
N ARG A 297 -21.01 9.25 -13.99
CA ARG A 297 -22.30 8.77 -13.46
C ARG A 297 -22.22 7.65 -12.40
N TYR A 298 -21.07 7.03 -12.21
CA TYR A 298 -20.88 5.93 -11.26
C TYR A 298 -20.16 6.41 -10.01
N ASP A 299 -20.51 5.86 -8.84
CA ASP A 299 -19.84 6.19 -7.57
C ASP A 299 -18.56 5.38 -7.36
N CYS A 300 -18.46 4.18 -7.93
CA CYS A 300 -17.25 3.37 -7.84
C CYS A 300 -16.99 2.53 -9.09
N PHE A 301 -15.77 2.02 -9.17
CA PHE A 301 -15.35 1.04 -10.17
C PHE A 301 -14.95 -0.25 -9.48
N VAL A 302 -15.43 -1.38 -10.00
CA VAL A 302 -15.05 -2.72 -9.55
C VAL A 302 -14.51 -3.51 -10.74
N CYS A 303 -13.32 -4.08 -10.62
CA CYS A 303 -12.75 -5.00 -11.60
C CYS A 303 -12.55 -6.36 -10.95
N VAL A 304 -13.20 -7.39 -11.48
CA VAL A 304 -13.10 -8.77 -11.01
C VAL A 304 -12.37 -9.59 -12.06
N ILE A 305 -11.29 -10.24 -11.66
CA ILE A 305 -10.48 -11.07 -12.54
C ILE A 305 -10.48 -12.50 -12.01
N LEU A 306 -11.08 -13.40 -12.77
CA LEU A 306 -11.12 -14.83 -12.53
C LEU A 306 -10.20 -15.48 -13.57
N SER A 307 -8.94 -15.77 -13.20
CA SER A 307 -8.00 -16.48 -14.09
C SER A 307 -7.09 -17.45 -13.31
N HIS A 308 -6.18 -18.13 -14.01
CA HIS A 308 -4.95 -18.64 -13.38
C HIS A 308 -4.01 -17.47 -13.08
N GLY A 309 -3.12 -17.68 -12.11
CA GLY A 309 -2.14 -16.67 -11.70
C GLY A 309 -0.93 -17.30 -11.05
N SER A 310 0.12 -16.50 -10.98
CA SER A 310 1.32 -16.75 -10.20
C SER A 310 1.59 -15.51 -9.34
N LYS A 311 2.81 -15.39 -8.81
CA LYS A 311 3.15 -14.26 -7.94
C LYS A 311 3.01 -12.93 -8.72
N ASP A 312 2.02 -12.13 -8.31
CA ASP A 312 1.72 -10.78 -8.85
C ASP A 312 1.37 -10.75 -10.35
N ARG A 313 0.97 -11.89 -10.92
CA ARG A 313 0.61 -12.03 -12.33
C ARG A 313 -0.68 -12.82 -12.51
N ILE A 314 -1.42 -12.50 -13.56
CA ILE A 314 -2.55 -13.30 -14.07
C ILE A 314 -2.21 -13.82 -15.46
N TYR A 315 -2.90 -14.86 -15.94
CA TYR A 315 -2.69 -15.41 -17.27
C TYR A 315 -3.87 -15.11 -18.21
N GLY A 316 -3.56 -14.80 -19.47
CA GLY A 316 -4.51 -14.92 -20.58
C GLY A 316 -4.76 -16.39 -20.93
N THR A 317 -5.77 -16.66 -21.77
CA THR A 317 -6.07 -18.02 -22.26
C THR A 317 -4.96 -18.59 -23.15
N ASP A 318 -4.14 -17.71 -23.72
CA ASP A 318 -2.89 -17.97 -24.45
C ASP A 318 -1.71 -18.39 -23.56
N ASP A 319 -1.92 -18.49 -22.25
CA ASP A 319 -0.92 -18.77 -21.21
C ASP A 319 0.18 -17.70 -21.09
N ILE A 320 -0.08 -16.49 -21.59
CA ILE A 320 0.82 -15.34 -21.46
C ILE A 320 0.42 -14.54 -20.22
N SER A 321 1.41 -14.25 -19.37
CA SER A 321 1.19 -13.55 -18.11
C SER A 321 1.08 -12.03 -18.27
N ILE A 322 0.26 -11.40 -17.42
CA ILE A 322 0.11 -9.95 -17.26
C ILE A 322 0.41 -9.59 -15.82
N ASN A 323 1.26 -8.57 -15.61
CA ASN A 323 1.51 -8.02 -14.29
C ASN A 323 0.27 -7.28 -13.77
N ILE A 324 -0.12 -7.55 -12.52
CA ILE A 324 -1.26 -6.90 -11.88
C ILE A 324 -1.09 -5.38 -11.80
N GLU A 325 0.15 -4.88 -11.69
CA GLU A 325 0.43 -3.44 -11.75
C GLU A 325 0.04 -2.83 -13.10
N ALA A 326 0.28 -3.53 -14.22
CA ALA A 326 -0.09 -3.04 -15.54
C ALA A 326 -1.62 -2.96 -15.72
N ILE A 327 -2.37 -3.74 -14.94
CA ILE A 327 -3.84 -3.73 -14.93
C ILE A 327 -4.35 -2.56 -14.10
N THR A 328 -3.83 -2.39 -12.88
CA THR A 328 -4.29 -1.34 -11.97
C THR A 328 -3.83 0.05 -12.43
N SER A 329 -2.69 0.15 -13.13
CA SER A 329 -2.17 1.41 -13.64
C SER A 329 -3.11 2.10 -14.62
N CYS A 330 -3.87 1.35 -15.43
CA CYS A 330 -4.87 1.89 -16.37
C CYS A 330 -5.97 2.72 -15.68
N PHE A 331 -6.21 2.49 -14.38
CA PHE A 331 -7.28 3.16 -13.64
C PHE A 331 -6.73 4.19 -12.64
N ARG A 332 -5.43 4.49 -12.70
CA ARG A 332 -4.83 5.58 -11.93
C ARG A 332 -5.44 6.90 -12.38
N ARG A 333 -5.40 7.91 -11.50
CA ARG A 333 -5.98 9.24 -11.78
C ARG A 333 -5.55 9.82 -13.14
N ASN A 334 -4.27 9.68 -13.49
CA ASN A 334 -3.73 10.27 -14.71
C ASN A 334 -4.25 9.57 -15.98
N GLU A 335 -4.56 8.28 -15.89
CA GLU A 335 -5.06 7.47 -17.01
C GLU A 335 -6.60 7.46 -17.06
N CYS A 336 -7.26 7.60 -15.91
CA CYS A 336 -8.73 7.59 -15.80
C CYS A 336 -9.23 8.69 -14.83
N PRO A 337 -9.27 9.96 -15.26
CA PRO A 337 -9.65 11.09 -14.40
C PRO A 337 -11.10 11.03 -13.89
N SER A 338 -12.01 10.41 -14.64
CA SER A 338 -13.44 10.28 -14.26
C SER A 338 -13.67 9.39 -13.02
N LEU A 339 -12.63 8.67 -12.58
CA LEU A 339 -12.58 7.90 -11.32
C LEU A 339 -11.86 8.62 -10.18
N GLU A 340 -11.46 9.89 -10.32
CA GLU A 340 -10.80 10.64 -9.25
C GLU A 340 -11.69 10.72 -8.00
N GLY A 341 -11.11 10.45 -6.82
CA GLY A 341 -11.84 10.47 -5.54
C GLY A 341 -12.85 9.33 -5.33
N LYS A 342 -13.03 8.45 -6.33
CA LYS A 342 -13.97 7.32 -6.30
C LYS A 342 -13.25 6.01 -5.96
N PRO A 343 -13.86 5.10 -5.16
CA PRO A 343 -13.28 3.80 -4.87
C PRO A 343 -13.05 2.96 -6.14
N LYS A 344 -11.83 2.41 -6.26
CA LYS A 344 -11.37 1.54 -7.34
C LYS A 344 -11.03 0.17 -6.76
N ILE A 345 -11.94 -0.77 -6.90
CA ILE A 345 -11.90 -2.06 -6.19
C ILE A 345 -11.52 -3.17 -7.16
N PHE A 346 -10.44 -3.89 -6.89
CA PHE A 346 -9.96 -5.02 -7.68
C PHE A 346 -10.12 -6.31 -6.89
N LEU A 347 -10.85 -7.28 -7.43
CA LEU A 347 -11.06 -8.61 -6.83
C LEU A 347 -10.38 -9.65 -7.73
N ILE A 348 -9.26 -10.20 -7.27
CA ILE A 348 -8.39 -11.06 -8.09
C ILE A 348 -8.45 -12.49 -7.55
N GLN A 349 -9.20 -13.33 -8.26
CA GLN A 349 -9.30 -14.77 -8.04
C GLN A 349 -8.32 -15.50 -8.96
N ALA A 350 -7.07 -15.59 -8.49
CA ALA A 350 -5.99 -16.30 -9.14
C ALA A 350 -5.01 -16.84 -8.08
N CYS A 351 -4.31 -17.94 -8.39
CA CYS A 351 -3.29 -18.49 -7.50
C CYS A 351 -2.13 -17.50 -7.35
N ARG A 352 -1.42 -17.54 -6.21
CA ARG A 352 -0.21 -16.73 -5.97
C ARG A 352 1.07 -17.58 -5.90
N GLY A 353 1.06 -18.72 -6.60
CA GLY A 353 2.21 -19.60 -6.84
C GLY A 353 2.28 -20.88 -5.99
N SER A 354 2.92 -21.90 -6.57
CA SER A 354 3.61 -23.05 -5.96
C SER A 354 4.98 -23.12 -6.66
N GLN A 355 6.09 -23.39 -5.94
CA GLN A 355 7.46 -23.22 -6.46
C GLN A 355 7.69 -23.85 -7.85
N GLN A 356 7.79 -23.00 -8.87
CA GLN A 356 8.71 -23.08 -10.02
C GLN A 356 8.40 -21.87 -10.90
N ASP A 357 9.24 -20.83 -10.86
CA ASP A 357 9.21 -19.78 -11.88
C ASP A 357 10.64 -19.55 -12.36
N VAL A 358 10.89 -20.00 -13.59
CA VAL A 358 12.01 -19.58 -14.42
C VAL A 358 11.72 -18.15 -14.85
N LEU A 359 12.61 -17.23 -14.47
CA LEU A 359 12.51 -15.81 -14.78
C LEU A 359 12.67 -15.58 -16.29
N THR A 360 11.62 -15.08 -16.94
CA THR A 360 11.77 -14.27 -18.16
C THR A 360 11.66 -12.79 -17.76
N ILE A 361 12.79 -12.12 -17.86
CA ILE A 361 12.93 -10.67 -17.71
C ILE A 361 12.39 -10.05 -19.01
N GLU A 362 11.31 -9.29 -18.91
CA GLU A 362 11.05 -8.23 -19.89
C GLU A 362 10.62 -6.96 -19.15
N SER A 363 11.18 -5.87 -19.65
CA SER A 363 11.39 -4.56 -19.04
C SER A 363 10.52 -3.50 -19.73
N ASP A 364 10.62 -2.29 -19.17
CA ASP A 364 10.39 -0.97 -19.76
C ASP A 364 8.98 -0.37 -19.60
N SER A 365 8.92 0.71 -18.83
CA SER A 365 7.85 1.69 -18.93
C SER A 365 8.44 3.09 -18.74
N GLU A 366 8.17 3.95 -19.72
CA GLU A 366 8.59 5.35 -19.82
C GLU A 366 7.93 6.27 -18.76
N PRO A 367 8.49 7.48 -18.50
CA PRO A 367 7.98 8.41 -17.50
C PRO A 367 6.59 8.98 -17.87
N ILE A 368 5.67 8.98 -16.90
CA ILE A 368 4.29 9.46 -17.07
C ILE A 368 4.25 11.01 -17.04
N PRO A 369 3.52 11.68 -17.96
CA PRO A 369 3.34 13.14 -17.95
C PRO A 369 2.64 13.67 -16.68
N ARG A 370 3.04 14.87 -16.24
CA ARG A 370 2.58 15.53 -15.01
C ARG A 370 1.13 16.03 -15.17
N ALA A 371 0.22 15.63 -14.27
CA ALA A 371 -1.17 16.09 -14.21
C ALA A 371 -1.47 16.86 -12.89
N SER A 372 -2.32 17.88 -13.01
CA SER A 372 -2.53 19.03 -12.12
C SER A 372 -3.49 18.82 -10.92
N SER A 373 -3.36 17.75 -10.12
CA SER A 373 -4.18 17.63 -8.89
C SER A 373 -3.43 17.10 -7.65
N SER A 374 -3.98 17.37 -6.46
CA SER A 374 -3.35 17.24 -5.13
C SER A 374 -3.36 15.82 -4.52
N LEU A 375 -3.83 14.80 -5.26
CA LEU A 375 -3.94 13.41 -4.79
C LEU A 375 -2.86 12.49 -5.39
N PRO A 376 -2.33 11.48 -4.65
CA PRO A 376 -1.49 10.46 -5.27
C PRO A 376 -2.26 9.72 -6.37
N ALA A 377 -1.58 9.37 -7.47
CA ALA A 377 -2.21 8.68 -8.61
C ALA A 377 -2.86 7.32 -8.23
N ASP A 378 -2.36 6.68 -7.17
CA ASP A 378 -2.83 5.40 -6.61
C ASP A 378 -3.84 5.57 -5.46
N ALA A 379 -4.34 6.78 -5.20
CA ALA A 379 -5.34 7.01 -4.16
C ALA A 379 -6.67 6.32 -4.49
N ASP A 380 -7.37 5.88 -3.45
CA ASP A 380 -8.71 5.31 -3.51
C ASP A 380 -8.78 3.91 -4.16
N PHE A 381 -7.67 3.17 -4.15
CA PHE A 381 -7.63 1.76 -4.57
C PHE A 381 -7.86 0.78 -3.41
N LEU A 382 -8.51 -0.34 -3.70
CA LEU A 382 -8.52 -1.54 -2.88
C LEU A 382 -8.26 -2.75 -3.76
N ILE A 383 -7.18 -3.50 -3.52
CA ILE A 383 -6.85 -4.71 -4.25
C ILE A 383 -6.98 -5.91 -3.32
N CYS A 384 -7.84 -6.86 -3.66
CA CYS A 384 -8.11 -8.06 -2.88
C CYS A 384 -7.70 -9.30 -3.68
N PHE A 385 -6.84 -10.12 -3.10
CA PHE A 385 -6.38 -11.39 -3.67
C PHE A 385 -7.04 -12.55 -2.95
N ALA A 386 -7.45 -13.57 -3.71
CA ALA A 386 -8.08 -14.77 -3.16
C ALA A 386 -7.20 -15.58 -2.21
N SER A 387 -5.89 -15.51 -2.36
CA SER A 387 -4.92 -16.17 -1.48
C SER A 387 -3.78 -15.24 -1.08
N ALA A 388 -3.18 -15.53 0.08
CA ALA A 388 -1.90 -14.98 0.48
C ALA A 388 -0.79 -15.41 -0.49
N PRO A 389 0.34 -14.67 -0.56
CA PRO A 389 1.46 -15.03 -1.43
C PRO A 389 1.93 -16.47 -1.21
N ASN A 390 2.30 -17.16 -2.29
CA ASN A 390 2.75 -18.56 -2.28
C ASN A 390 1.69 -19.56 -1.77
N HIS A 391 0.42 -19.16 -1.68
CA HIS A 391 -0.69 -20.05 -1.34
C HIS A 391 -1.62 -20.20 -2.54
N GLN A 392 -2.23 -21.38 -2.61
CA GLN A 392 -3.22 -21.70 -3.62
C GLN A 392 -4.60 -21.15 -3.22
N SER A 393 -5.45 -20.96 -4.21
CA SER A 393 -6.86 -20.65 -4.04
C SER A 393 -7.69 -21.83 -4.53
N TYR A 394 -8.74 -22.19 -3.81
CA TYR A 394 -9.52 -23.38 -4.07
C TYR A 394 -10.93 -23.06 -4.58
N ARG A 395 -11.50 -24.06 -5.26
CA ARG A 395 -12.88 -24.09 -5.70
C ARG A 395 -13.54 -25.39 -5.29
N GLN A 396 -14.86 -25.39 -5.22
CA GLN A 396 -15.65 -26.56 -4.91
C GLN A 396 -16.78 -26.72 -5.94
N PRO A 397 -17.16 -27.97 -6.29
CA PRO A 397 -18.34 -28.22 -7.13
C PRO A 397 -19.57 -27.47 -6.61
N GLU A 398 -20.38 -26.92 -7.52
CA GLU A 398 -21.65 -26.21 -7.24
C GLU A 398 -21.56 -24.91 -6.42
N ILE A 399 -20.42 -24.63 -5.77
CA ILE A 399 -20.20 -23.44 -4.93
C ILE A 399 -19.33 -22.39 -5.63
N GLY A 400 -18.47 -22.81 -6.56
CA GLY A 400 -17.48 -21.96 -7.22
C GLY A 400 -16.22 -21.77 -6.38
N SER A 401 -15.54 -20.65 -6.56
CA SER A 401 -14.34 -20.28 -5.78
C SER A 401 -14.72 -19.90 -4.36
N TRP A 402 -13.97 -20.39 -3.38
CA TRP A 402 -14.19 -20.07 -1.97
C TRP A 402 -14.22 -18.57 -1.70
N PHE A 403 -13.28 -17.84 -2.30
CA PHE A 403 -13.16 -16.39 -2.15
C PHE A 403 -14.36 -15.63 -2.74
N ILE A 404 -14.73 -15.90 -3.99
CA ILE A 404 -15.86 -15.22 -4.64
C ILE A 404 -17.18 -15.59 -3.96
N SER A 405 -17.38 -16.87 -3.63
CA SER A 405 -18.55 -17.32 -2.88
C SER A 405 -18.66 -16.63 -1.51
N ALA A 406 -17.53 -16.43 -0.82
CA ALA A 406 -17.50 -15.68 0.44
C ALA A 406 -17.82 -14.20 0.24
N ILE A 407 -17.27 -13.55 -0.78
CA ILE A 407 -17.59 -12.16 -1.12
C ILE A 407 -19.09 -11.99 -1.35
N VAL A 408 -19.68 -12.81 -2.23
CA VAL A 408 -21.11 -12.73 -2.56
C VAL A 408 -21.97 -12.89 -1.31
N LYS A 409 -21.69 -13.90 -0.47
CA LYS A 409 -22.45 -14.18 0.75
C LYS A 409 -22.32 -13.08 1.81
N VAL A 410 -21.10 -12.56 2.00
CA VAL A 410 -20.85 -11.51 2.99
C VAL A 410 -21.46 -10.19 2.52
N PHE A 411 -21.23 -9.81 1.27
CA PHE A 411 -21.68 -8.51 0.77
C PHE A 411 -23.21 -8.46 0.73
N LYS A 412 -23.90 -9.50 0.25
CA LYS A 412 -25.37 -9.57 0.32
C LYS A 412 -25.93 -9.44 1.74
N LYS A 413 -25.20 -9.92 2.76
CA LYS A 413 -25.67 -9.94 4.15
C LYS A 413 -25.34 -8.66 4.92
N TYR A 414 -24.20 -8.04 4.65
CA TYR A 414 -23.64 -6.99 5.52
C TYR A 414 -23.47 -5.63 4.82
N ALA A 415 -23.63 -5.54 3.49
CA ALA A 415 -23.37 -4.30 2.73
C ALA A 415 -24.16 -3.07 3.20
N GLU A 416 -25.39 -3.26 3.71
CA GLU A 416 -26.22 -2.18 4.24
C GLU A 416 -25.66 -1.54 5.53
N ARG A 417 -24.88 -2.31 6.31
CA ARG A 417 -24.56 -1.98 7.71
C ARG A 417 -23.07 -1.83 7.97
N GLU A 418 -22.24 -2.48 7.17
CA GLU A 418 -20.79 -2.55 7.38
C GLU A 418 -20.04 -1.92 6.23
N HIS A 419 -18.92 -1.25 6.54
CA HIS A 419 -18.06 -0.74 5.50
C HIS A 419 -17.25 -1.88 4.86
N LEU A 420 -16.82 -1.65 3.63
CA LEU A 420 -16.09 -2.59 2.78
C LEU A 420 -14.97 -3.34 3.49
N MET A 421 -14.14 -2.67 4.29
CA MET A 421 -13.04 -3.35 4.98
C MET A 421 -13.48 -4.34 6.08
N ASP A 422 -14.57 -4.06 6.79
CA ASP A 422 -15.12 -4.97 7.80
C ASP A 422 -15.77 -6.18 7.12
N MET A 423 -16.45 -5.95 5.99
CA MET A 423 -16.91 -7.04 5.14
C MET A 423 -15.74 -7.89 4.64
N MET A 424 -14.63 -7.30 4.21
CA MET A 424 -13.45 -8.06 3.79
C MET A 424 -12.83 -8.86 4.95
N LEU A 425 -12.91 -8.38 6.19
CA LEU A 425 -12.51 -9.16 7.37
C LEU A 425 -13.41 -10.40 7.55
N ARG A 426 -14.72 -10.27 7.36
CA ARG A 426 -15.65 -11.42 7.36
C ARG A 426 -15.40 -12.38 6.21
N VAL A 427 -15.00 -11.88 5.05
CA VAL A 427 -14.57 -12.72 3.92
C VAL A 427 -13.34 -13.52 4.32
N ASN A 428 -12.35 -12.91 5.00
CA ASN A 428 -11.17 -13.62 5.49
C ASN A 428 -11.53 -14.75 6.44
N ASP A 429 -12.35 -14.47 7.46
CA ASP A 429 -12.83 -15.48 8.42
C ASP A 429 -13.59 -16.61 7.71
N ARG A 430 -14.52 -16.26 6.82
CA ARG A 430 -15.31 -17.26 6.09
C ARG A 430 -14.44 -18.14 5.19
N VAL A 431 -13.45 -17.58 4.51
CA VAL A 431 -12.55 -18.35 3.64
C VAL A 431 -11.64 -19.25 4.46
N ALA A 432 -11.14 -18.77 5.60
CA ALA A 432 -10.31 -19.57 6.51
C ALA A 432 -11.07 -20.76 7.13
N ASN A 433 -12.39 -20.63 7.27
CA ASN A 433 -13.27 -21.66 7.80
C ASN A 433 -13.86 -22.62 6.74
N TYR A 434 -13.59 -22.41 5.44
CA TYR A 434 -13.95 -23.44 4.45
C TYR A 434 -13.10 -24.70 4.67
N LEU A 435 -13.75 -25.85 4.64
CA LEU A 435 -13.12 -27.15 4.76
C LEU A 435 -13.08 -27.81 3.38
N GLY A 436 -11.87 -27.99 2.84
CA GLY A 436 -11.61 -28.80 1.66
C GLY A 436 -10.77 -30.01 2.04
N GLN A 437 -11.10 -31.17 1.47
CA GLN A 437 -10.32 -32.40 1.62
C GLN A 437 -9.71 -32.78 0.26
N MET A 438 -8.39 -32.99 0.24
CA MET A 438 -7.66 -33.62 -0.88
C MET A 438 -6.97 -34.87 -0.31
N GLY A 439 -7.57 -36.05 -0.50
CA GLY A 439 -7.10 -37.27 0.15
C GLY A 439 -7.14 -37.15 1.67
N GLN A 440 -5.99 -37.29 2.35
CA GLN A 440 -5.86 -37.15 3.81
C GLN A 440 -5.50 -35.72 4.28
N THR A 441 -5.29 -34.77 3.37
CA THR A 441 -4.82 -33.42 3.72
C THR A 441 -5.95 -32.41 3.75
N SER A 442 -5.99 -31.60 4.82
CA SER A 442 -6.90 -30.45 4.92
C SER A 442 -6.35 -29.27 4.13
N LEU A 443 -7.17 -28.71 3.24
CA LEU A 443 -6.84 -27.51 2.48
C LEU A 443 -7.22 -26.27 3.29
N LYS A 444 -6.31 -25.29 3.35
CA LYS A 444 -6.56 -23.99 4.00
C LYS A 444 -6.23 -22.84 3.05
N GLN A 445 -7.05 -21.80 3.10
CA GLN A 445 -6.90 -20.59 2.28
C GLN A 445 -7.14 -19.36 3.15
N ILE A 446 -6.37 -18.30 2.91
CA ILE A 446 -6.60 -16.99 3.51
C ILE A 446 -6.43 -15.93 2.42
N PRO A 447 -7.43 -15.05 2.18
CA PRO A 447 -7.31 -13.93 1.26
C PRO A 447 -6.35 -12.86 1.77
N CYS A 448 -5.96 -11.93 0.90
CA CYS A 448 -5.05 -10.83 1.24
C CYS A 448 -5.55 -9.52 0.61
N GLN A 449 -5.52 -8.42 1.37
CA GLN A 449 -5.94 -7.10 0.91
C GLN A 449 -4.77 -6.11 0.91
N VAL A 450 -4.77 -5.21 -0.07
CA VAL A 450 -3.90 -4.04 -0.14
C VAL A 450 -4.81 -2.82 -0.30
N CYS A 451 -4.82 -1.94 0.70
CA CYS A 451 -5.78 -0.84 0.82
C CYS A 451 -5.09 0.52 0.73
N MET A 452 -5.58 1.36 -0.18
CA MET A 452 -5.24 2.77 -0.33
C MET A 452 -6.51 3.65 -0.30
N LEU A 453 -7.62 3.12 0.21
CA LEU A 453 -8.86 3.86 0.42
C LEU A 453 -8.67 4.93 1.50
N ARG A 454 -9.20 6.11 1.27
CA ARG A 454 -9.15 7.23 2.24
C ARG A 454 -10.44 7.43 3.01
N ARG A 455 -11.48 6.64 2.72
CA ARG A 455 -12.81 6.71 3.32
C ARG A 455 -13.36 5.31 3.56
N LYS A 456 -14.23 5.18 4.56
CA LYS A 456 -15.05 4.00 4.82
C LYS A 456 -16.12 3.89 3.74
N VAL A 457 -15.94 2.95 2.82
CA VAL A 457 -16.88 2.73 1.70
C VAL A 457 -18.03 1.84 2.15
N PHE A 458 -19.25 2.31 1.99
CA PHE A 458 -20.49 1.56 2.20
C PHE A 458 -21.21 1.40 0.86
N PHE A 459 -21.82 0.24 0.63
CA PHE A 459 -22.70 0.03 -0.52
C PHE A 459 -24.15 0.21 -0.09
N ASN A 460 -25.02 0.55 -1.03
CA ASN A 460 -26.45 0.69 -0.77
C ASN A 460 -27.23 -0.27 -1.68
N PRO A 461 -27.50 -1.51 -1.23
CA PRO A 461 -28.31 -2.45 -1.99
C PRO A 461 -29.70 -1.89 -2.26
N THR A 462 -30.20 -2.06 -3.47
CA THR A 462 -31.62 -1.84 -3.78
C THR A 462 -32.39 -3.06 -3.29
N HIS A 463 -32.84 -3.05 -2.04
CA HIS A 463 -33.90 -3.97 -1.66
C HIS A 463 -35.18 -3.54 -2.38
N ASN A 464 -35.67 -4.36 -3.32
CA ASN A 464 -37.10 -4.42 -3.57
C ASN A 464 -37.71 -4.78 -2.21
N THR A 465 -38.27 -3.77 -1.55
CA THR A 465 -39.11 -3.97 -0.38
C THR A 465 -40.28 -4.84 -0.84
N PRO A 466 -40.56 -5.99 -0.19
CA PRO A 466 -41.74 -6.77 -0.51
C PRO A 466 -43.03 -5.96 -0.31
#